data_AF-A0A0L0QM43-F1
#
_entry.id   AF-A0A0L0QM43-F1
#
_cell.length_a   1.000
_cell.length_b   1.000
_cell.length_c   1.000
_cell.angle_alpha   90.00
_cell.angle_beta   90.00
_cell.angle_gamma   90.00
#
_symmetry.space_group_name_H-M   'P 1'
#
loop_
_entity.id
_entity.type
_entity.pdbx_description
1 polymer ?
#
loop_
_entity_poly.entity_id
_entity_poly.type
_entity_poly.pdbx_seq_one_letter_code
_entity_poly.pdbx_strand_id
1 'polypeptide(L)' 'MTQISKDILNFVEEAKREFEAYPFLETYRNQNETLIALRTGEDRDCIAIYRLDGYVANFVQQMQPLPLKRFW' A
#
# COMPACT_ATOMS: atom_id res chain seq x y z
N MET A 1 -17.36 7.84 6.70
CA MET A 1 -16.88 6.58 6.10
C MET A 1 -16.78 6.84 4.60
N THR A 2 -15.57 6.87 4.04
CA THR A 2 -15.37 7.18 2.61
C THR A 2 -15.71 5.94 1.79
N GLN A 3 -16.57 6.10 0.78
CA GLN A 3 -16.88 5.01 -0.13
C GLN A 3 -15.63 4.67 -0.96
N ILE A 4 -15.25 3.39 -0.96
CA ILE A 4 -14.12 2.89 -1.74
C ILE A 4 -14.58 2.69 -3.19
N SER A 5 -14.00 3.45 -4.12
CA SER A 5 -14.27 3.31 -5.54
C SER A 5 -13.44 2.20 -6.16
N LYS A 6 -13.84 1.74 -7.35
CA LYS A 6 -13.09 0.76 -8.14
C LYS A 6 -11.66 1.25 -8.45
N ASP A 7 -11.47 2.56 -8.66
CA ASP A 7 -10.15 3.13 -8.93
C ASP A 7 -9.19 2.98 -7.75
N ILE A 8 -9.69 3.09 -6.52
CA ILE A 8 -8.88 2.84 -5.32
C ILE A 8 -8.48 1.36 -5.27
N LEU A 9 -9.40 0.43 -5.55
CA LEU A 9 -9.08 -1.00 -5.58
C LEU A 9 -8.06 -1.34 -6.66
N ASN A 10 -8.20 -0.75 -7.86
CA ASN A 10 -7.21 -0.91 -8.93
C ASN A 10 -5.84 -0.40 -8.51
N PHE A 11 -5.79 0.74 -7.82
CA PHE A 11 -4.53 1.31 -7.32
C PHE A 11 -3.90 0.47 -6.20
N VAL A 12 -4.69 -0.20 -5.36
CA VAL A 12 -4.16 -1.17 -4.38
C VAL A 12 -3.46 -2.33 -5.08
N GLU A 13 -4.07 -2.88 -6.15
CA GLU A 13 -3.46 -3.95 -6.94
C GLU A 13 -2.19 -3.50 -7.68
N GLU A 14 -2.17 -2.27 -8.18
CA GLU A 14 -0.97 -1.64 -8.77
C GLU A 14 0.15 -1.51 -7.73
N ALA A 15 -0.13 -0.90 -6.58
CA ALA A 15 0.83 -0.72 -5.49
C ALA A 15 1.34 -2.06 -4.94
N LYS A 16 0.48 -3.07 -4.83
CA LYS A 16 0.86 -4.42 -4.41
C LYS A 16 1.94 -4.99 -5.32
N ARG A 17 1.75 -4.92 -6.65
CA ARG A 17 2.72 -5.44 -7.62
C ARG A 17 4.08 -4.75 -7.48
N GLU A 18 4.07 -3.44 -7.27
CA GLU A 18 5.29 -2.65 -7.09
C GLU A 18 6.03 -3.00 -5.78
N PHE A 19 5.29 -3.17 -4.68
CA PHE A 19 5.89 -3.60 -3.40
C PHE A 19 6.40 -5.05 -3.40
N GLU A 20 5.78 -5.93 -4.18
CA GLU A 20 6.25 -7.31 -4.39
C GLU A 20 7.49 -7.34 -5.29
N ALA A 21 7.53 -6.52 -6.35
CA ALA A 21 8.70 -6.39 -7.23
C ALA A 21 9.91 -5.75 -6.54
N TYR A 22 9.66 -4.78 -5.64
CA TYR A 22 10.69 -4.05 -4.90
C TYR A 22 10.46 -4.16 -3.39
N PRO A 23 10.99 -5.21 -2.72
CA PRO A 23 10.69 -5.48 -1.31
C PRO A 23 11.07 -4.37 -0.31
N PHE A 24 12.02 -3.52 -0.68
CA PHE A 24 12.44 -2.38 0.15
C PHE A 24 11.63 -1.10 -0.10
N LEU A 25 10.77 -1.08 -1.12
CA LEU A 25 9.92 0.07 -1.42
C LEU A 25 8.88 0.26 -0.30
N GLU A 26 8.83 1.47 0.24
CA GLU A 26 7.91 1.84 1.34
C GLU A 26 6.74 2.69 0.88
N THR A 27 6.90 3.40 -0.22
CA THR A 27 5.90 4.31 -0.77
C THR A 27 5.80 4.13 -2.28
N TYR A 28 4.58 4.18 -2.80
CA TYR A 28 4.31 4.18 -4.23
C TYR A 28 3.31 5.29 -4.57
N ARG A 29 3.46 5.91 -5.73
CA ARG A 29 2.51 6.91 -6.26
C ARG A 29 2.04 6.45 -7.62
N ASN A 30 0.76 6.67 -7.91
CA ASN A 30 0.26 6.46 -9.27
C ASN A 30 0.88 7.46 -10.25
N GLN A 31 0.79 7.15 -11.54
CA GLN A 31 1.33 8.01 -12.62
C GLN A 31 0.80 9.45 -12.60
N ASN A 32 -0.44 9.64 -12.17
CA ASN A 32 -1.07 10.97 -12.11
C ASN A 32 -0.71 11.74 -10.82
N GLU A 33 0.07 11.14 -9.92
CA GLU A 33 0.47 11.67 -8.62
C GLU A 33 -0.68 12.14 -7.71
N THR A 34 -1.87 11.55 -7.88
CA THR A 34 -3.07 11.85 -7.10
C THR A 34 -3.30 10.90 -5.92
N LEU A 35 -2.66 9.72 -5.98
CA LEU A 35 -2.78 8.68 -4.96
C LEU A 35 -1.41 8.25 -4.47
N ILE A 36 -1.33 7.97 -3.18
CA ILE A 36 -0.13 7.53 -2.49
C ILE A 36 -0.48 6.24 -1.75
N ALA A 37 0.29 5.18 -1.99
CA ALA A 37 0.24 3.94 -1.25
C ALA A 37 1.45 3.87 -0.31
N LEU A 38 1.19 3.54 0.96
CA LEU A 38 2.21 3.28 1.96
C LEU A 38 2.19 1.81 2.35
N ARG A 39 3.36 1.18 2.36
CA ARG A 39 3.54 -0.18 2.88
C ARG A 39 3.62 -0.10 4.40
N THR A 40 2.66 -0.75 5.07
CA THR A 40 2.46 -0.64 6.52
C THR A 40 2.22 -2.02 7.14
N GLY A 41 1.93 -2.06 8.44
CA GLY A 41 1.75 -3.30 9.21
C GLY A 41 3.05 -3.81 9.79
N GLU A 42 2.96 -4.57 10.89
CA GLU A 42 4.11 -5.17 11.57
C GLU A 42 4.91 -6.09 10.63
N ASP A 43 4.18 -6.90 9.85
CA ASP A 43 4.75 -7.83 8.85
C ASP A 43 4.92 -7.20 7.46
N ARG A 44 4.71 -5.88 7.34
CA ARG A 44 4.76 -5.14 6.07
C ARG A 44 3.85 -5.72 4.98
N ASP A 45 2.70 -6.24 5.37
CA ASP A 45 1.70 -6.92 4.54
C ASP A 45 0.47 -6.05 4.24
N CYS A 46 0.37 -4.87 4.85
CA CYS A 46 -0.73 -3.94 4.70
C CYS A 46 -0.40 -2.79 3.73
N ILE A 47 -1.44 -2.25 3.07
CA ILE A 47 -1.34 -1.11 2.16
C ILE A 47 -2.30 -0.02 2.61
N ALA A 48 -1.76 1.12 3.02
CA ALA A 48 -2.54 2.31 3.35
C ALA A 48 -2.58 3.27 2.15
N ILE A 49 -3.78 3.70 1.76
CA ILE A 49 -3.99 4.60 0.62
C ILE A 49 -4.36 6.00 1.11
N TYR A 50 -3.70 6.98 0.50
CA TYR A 50 -3.94 8.41 0.68
C TYR A 50 -4.24 9.05 -0.67
N ARG A 51 -5.09 10.06 -0.64
CA ARG A 51 -5.17 11.11 -1.65
C ARG A 51 -4.40 12.32 -1.15
N LEU A 52 -4.23 13.31 -2.02
CA LEU A 52 -3.61 14.59 -1.65
C LEU A 52 -4.40 15.34 -0.56
N ASP A 53 -5.70 15.10 -0.45
CA ASP A 53 -6.58 15.68 0.58
C ASP A 53 -6.68 14.83 1.87
N GLY A 54 -6.03 13.66 1.91
CA GLY A 54 -5.86 12.90 3.14
C GLY A 54 -6.06 11.39 2.99
N TYR A 55 -6.24 10.75 4.14
CA TYR A 55 -6.37 9.31 4.26
C TYR A 55 -7.66 8.78 3.62
N VAL A 56 -7.55 7.67 2.88
CA VAL A 56 -8.69 6.99 2.27
C VAL A 56 -9.06 5.73 3.06
N ALA A 57 -8.14 4.77 3.13
CA ALA A 57 -8.34 3.47 3.77
C ALA A 57 -7.04 2.71 3.98
N ASN A 58 -7.06 1.72 4.86
CA ASN A 58 -5.99 0.76 5.07
C ASN A 58 -6.49 -0.64 4.70
N PHE A 59 -5.81 -1.28 3.76
CA PHE A 59 -6.12 -2.62 3.30
C PHE A 59 -5.14 -3.60 3.94
N VAL A 60 -5.65 -4.47 4.79
CA VAL A 60 -4.84 -5.41 5.58
C VAL A 60 -4.56 -6.68 4.80
N GLN A 61 -3.43 -7.33 5.07
CA GLN A 61 -3.08 -8.65 4.50
C GLN A 61 -3.13 -8.71 2.97
N GLN A 62 -2.68 -7.65 2.29
CA GLN A 62 -2.70 -7.57 0.82
C GLN A 62 -1.49 -8.24 0.19
N MET A 63 -0.39 -8.40 0.93
CA MET A 63 0.85 -9.04 0.48
C MET A 63 1.19 -10.22 1.39
N GLN A 64 2.10 -11.09 0.94
CA GLN A 64 2.68 -12.09 1.83
C GLN A 64 3.45 -11.39 2.97
N PRO A 65 3.26 -11.82 4.23
CA PRO A 65 4.00 -11.27 5.35
C PRO A 65 5.50 -11.51 5.13
N LEU A 66 6.27 -10.43 5.20
CA LEU A 66 7.72 -10.54 5.18
C LEU A 66 8.15 -10.75 6.63
N PRO A 67 8.78 -11.90 6.97
CA PRO A 67 9.27 -12.09 8.32
C PRO A 67 10.22 -10.95 8.65
N LEU A 68 9.93 -10.21 9.72
CA LEU A 68 10.85 -9.20 10.25
C LEU A 68 12.23 -9.85 10.33
N LYS A 69 13.20 -9.29 9.60
CA LYS A 69 14.58 -9.70 9.70
C LYS A 69 15.02 -9.36 11.12
N ARG A 70 14.84 -10.31 12.04
CA ARG A 70 15.28 -10.20 13.43
C ARG A 70 16.80 -10.15 13.39
N PHE A 71 17.35 -8.94 13.39
CA PHE A 71 18.73 -8.71 13.75
C PHE A 71 18.79 -8.88 15.27
N TRP A 72 19.07 -10.11 15.71
CA TRP A 72 19.54 -10.38 17.07
C TRP A 72 21.03 -10.08 17.13
#